data_AF-A0A355S3T7-F1
#
_entry.id   AF-A0A355S3T7-F1
#
_cell.length_a   1.000
_cell.length_b   1.000
_cell.length_c   1.000
_cell.angle_alpha   90.00
_cell.angle_beta   90.00
_cell.angle_gamma   90.00
#
_symmetry.space_group_name_H-M   'P 1'
#
loop_
_entity.id
_entity.type
_entity.pdbx_description
1 polymer ?
#
loop_
_entity_poly.entity_id
_entity_poly.type
_entity_poly.pdbx_seq_one_letter_code
_entity_poly.pdbx_strand_id
1 'polypeptide(L)'
;EAQKEGVALSLQEAKQYANEQREIIESSGEEGKKAMDEITKKLGVDYEKYWKDDAPKGYMRAISQSNMKNKIKKEIQKKILESYSGLNNEDVEKLFNEMYVKRIEELKEKYKVKYYIDQGTVQN
;
A
#
# COMPACT_ATOMS: atom_id res chain seq x y z
N GLU A 1 3.43 18.18 11.71
CA GLU A 1 3.21 17.14 12.75
C GLU A 1 3.12 15.73 12.16
N ALA A 2 2.32 15.46 11.13
CA ALA A 2 2.20 14.12 10.53
C ALA A 2 3.52 13.43 10.09
N GLN A 3 4.51 14.19 9.61
CA GLN A 3 5.86 13.65 9.31
C GLN A 3 6.63 13.26 10.59
N LYS A 4 6.53 14.08 11.65
CA LYS A 4 7.14 13.79 12.95
C LYS A 4 6.51 12.56 13.63
N GLU A 5 5.27 12.27 13.28
CA GLU A 5 4.53 11.11 13.77
C GLU A 5 4.73 9.83 12.93
N GLY A 6 5.60 9.87 11.91
CA GLY A 6 5.84 8.74 11.00
C GLY A 6 4.64 8.41 10.08
N VAL A 7 3.63 9.27 10.04
CA VAL A 7 2.41 9.07 9.24
C VAL A 7 2.61 9.59 7.82
N ALA A 8 3.29 10.71 7.65
CA ALA A 8 3.58 11.27 6.34
C ALA A 8 5.03 10.98 5.94
N LEU A 9 5.20 10.43 4.75
CA LEU A 9 6.51 10.26 4.12
C LEU A 9 7.01 11.62 3.62
N SER A 10 8.30 11.91 3.79
CA SER A 10 8.91 13.10 3.18
C SER A 10 9.13 12.90 1.67
N LEU A 11 9.26 14.01 0.93
CA LEU A 11 9.60 13.95 -0.49
C LEU A 11 10.96 13.28 -0.73
N GLN A 12 11.92 13.46 0.17
CA GLN A 12 13.24 12.85 0.04
C GLN A 12 13.16 11.33 0.20
N GLU A 13 12.46 10.83 1.23
CA GLU A 13 12.23 9.39 1.41
C GLU A 13 11.42 8.80 0.26
N ALA A 14 10.43 9.53 -0.26
CA ALA A 14 9.65 9.08 -1.39
C ALA A 14 10.48 8.99 -2.69
N LYS A 15 11.44 9.90 -2.88
CA LYS A 15 12.41 9.83 -4.00
C LYS A 15 13.35 8.64 -3.85
N GLN A 16 13.85 8.40 -2.64
CA GLN A 16 14.68 7.24 -2.38
C GLN A 16 13.91 5.94 -2.68
N TYR A 17 12.67 5.83 -2.18
CA TYR A 17 11.82 4.68 -2.45
C TYR A 17 11.54 4.51 -3.96
N ALA A 18 11.27 5.61 -4.68
CA ALA A 18 11.08 5.57 -6.12
C ALA A 18 12.32 5.03 -6.86
N ASN A 19 13.53 5.44 -6.42
CA ASN A 19 14.78 4.93 -6.99
C ASN A 19 14.98 3.45 -6.69
N GLU A 20 14.73 3.00 -5.44
CA GLU A 20 14.84 1.59 -5.06
C GLU A 20 13.88 0.72 -5.89
N GLN A 21 12.63 1.18 -6.12
CA GLN A 21 11.66 0.46 -6.96
C GLN A 21 12.08 0.45 -8.43
N ARG A 22 12.64 1.55 -8.94
CA ARG A 22 13.20 1.61 -10.29
C ARG A 22 14.34 0.59 -10.45
N GLU A 23 15.27 0.55 -9.50
CA GLU A 23 16.40 -0.39 -9.51
C GLU A 23 15.92 -1.84 -9.48
N ILE A 24 14.91 -2.17 -8.67
CA ILE A 24 14.31 -3.52 -8.65
C ILE A 24 13.76 -3.89 -10.03
N ILE A 25 13.02 -2.99 -10.67
CA ILE A 25 12.43 -3.24 -11.98
C ILE A 25 13.52 -3.36 -13.05
N GLU A 26 14.52 -2.49 -13.05
CA GLU A 26 15.62 -2.53 -14.02
C GLU A 26 16.53 -3.76 -13.80
N SER A 27 16.66 -4.24 -12.56
CA SER A 27 17.43 -5.45 -12.21
C SER A 27 16.68 -6.76 -12.51
N SER A 28 15.35 -6.72 -12.62
CA SER A 28 14.50 -7.89 -12.94
C SER A 28 14.57 -8.36 -14.41
N GLY A 29 15.45 -7.74 -15.22
CA GLY A 29 15.64 -8.06 -16.64
C GLY A 29 14.91 -7.10 -17.58
N GLU A 30 15.02 -7.36 -18.90
CA GLU A 30 14.45 -6.47 -19.93
C GLU A 30 12.92 -6.35 -19.86
N GLU A 31 12.23 -7.38 -19.37
CA GLU A 31 10.77 -7.44 -19.33
C GLU A 31 10.18 -6.40 -18.38
N GLY A 32 10.77 -6.22 -17.19
CA GLY A 32 10.34 -5.22 -16.21
C GLY A 32 10.46 -3.79 -16.76
N LYS A 33 11.59 -3.49 -17.40
CA LYS A 33 11.82 -2.19 -18.03
C LYS A 33 10.86 -1.94 -19.21
N LYS A 34 10.66 -2.94 -20.08
CA LYS A 34 9.71 -2.85 -21.21
C LYS A 34 8.28 -2.64 -20.74
N ALA A 35 7.84 -3.38 -19.72
CA ALA A 35 6.50 -3.22 -19.17
C ALA A 35 6.27 -1.80 -18.62
N MET A 36 7.25 -1.25 -17.90
CA MET A 36 7.16 0.12 -17.40
C MET A 36 7.20 1.17 -18.51
N ASP A 37 8.04 0.99 -19.53
CA ASP A 37 8.09 1.88 -20.69
C ASP A 37 6.75 1.90 -21.47
N GLU A 38 6.13 0.74 -21.64
CA GLU A 38 4.79 0.63 -22.25
C GLU A 38 3.71 1.34 -21.41
N ILE A 39 3.77 1.19 -20.08
CA ILE A 39 2.83 1.85 -19.17
C ILE A 39 3.00 3.38 -19.25
N THR A 40 4.23 3.89 -19.15
CA THR A 40 4.50 5.34 -19.21
C THR A 40 4.09 5.91 -20.56
N LYS A 41 4.35 5.19 -21.66
CA LYS A 41 3.89 5.58 -23.00
C LYS A 41 2.37 5.64 -23.13
N LYS A 42 1.63 4.65 -22.58
CA LYS A 42 0.15 4.64 -22.57
C LYS A 42 -0.42 5.80 -21.74
N LEU A 43 0.28 6.21 -20.70
CA LEU A 43 -0.09 7.36 -19.86
C LEU A 43 0.34 8.71 -20.46
N GLY A 44 1.07 8.71 -21.58
CA GLY A 44 1.60 9.93 -22.19
C GLY A 44 2.69 10.60 -21.35
N VAL A 45 3.39 9.83 -20.51
CA VAL A 45 4.45 10.31 -19.62
C VAL A 45 5.78 9.75 -20.09
N ASP A 46 6.81 10.58 -20.08
CA ASP A 46 8.18 10.14 -20.34
C ASP A 46 8.70 9.27 -19.17
N TYR A 47 9.44 8.22 -19.49
CA TYR A 47 9.92 7.25 -18.49
C TYR A 47 10.77 7.90 -17.39
N GLU A 48 11.70 8.78 -17.77
CA GLU A 48 12.55 9.49 -16.81
C GLU A 48 11.76 10.51 -16.00
N LYS A 49 10.84 11.22 -16.65
CA LYS A 49 9.93 12.14 -15.97
C LYS A 49 9.05 11.43 -14.95
N TYR A 50 8.53 10.24 -15.29
CA TYR A 50 7.72 9.43 -14.39
C TYR A 50 8.49 9.14 -13.10
N TRP A 51 9.70 8.58 -13.21
CA TRP A 51 10.50 8.21 -12.03
C TRP A 51 10.98 9.41 -11.22
N LYS A 52 11.25 10.54 -11.88
CA LYS A 52 11.75 11.75 -11.22
C LYS A 52 10.65 12.53 -10.49
N ASP A 53 9.46 12.64 -11.09
CA ASP A 53 8.44 13.60 -10.65
C ASP A 53 7.14 12.94 -10.18
N ASP A 54 6.67 11.89 -10.86
CA ASP A 54 5.33 11.32 -10.62
C ASP A 54 5.36 10.17 -9.62
N ALA A 55 6.29 9.23 -9.77
CA ALA A 55 6.46 8.10 -8.88
C ALA A 55 6.70 8.53 -7.42
N PRO A 56 7.60 9.50 -7.11
CA PRO A 56 7.79 9.96 -5.74
C PRO A 56 6.51 10.55 -5.13
N LYS A 57 5.72 11.32 -5.89
CA LYS A 57 4.44 11.86 -5.40
C LYS A 57 3.43 10.75 -5.13
N GLY A 58 3.37 9.76 -6.02
CA GLY A 58 2.55 8.56 -5.87
C GLY A 58 2.90 7.79 -4.60
N TYR A 59 4.18 7.49 -4.40
CA TYR A 59 4.66 6.78 -3.21
C TYR A 59 4.47 7.58 -1.93
N MET A 60 4.73 8.89 -1.96
CA MET A 60 4.46 9.77 -0.82
C MET A 60 3.00 9.64 -0.37
N ARG A 61 2.06 9.65 -1.31
CA ARG A 61 0.64 9.47 -0.98
C ARG A 61 0.32 8.05 -0.50
N ALA A 62 0.73 7.03 -1.26
CA ALA A 62 0.37 5.63 -0.97
C ALA A 62 0.96 5.13 0.35
N ILE A 63 2.23 5.42 0.61
CA ILE A 63 2.93 5.02 1.85
C ILE A 63 2.36 5.79 3.03
N SER A 64 2.12 7.10 2.90
CA SER A 64 1.50 7.88 3.98
C SER A 64 0.11 7.36 4.35
N GLN A 65 -0.68 6.96 3.35
CA GLN A 65 -1.98 6.33 3.59
C GLN A 65 -1.83 4.97 4.29
N SER A 66 -0.84 4.17 3.91
CA SER A 66 -0.53 2.90 4.56
C SER A 66 -0.14 3.10 6.03
N ASN A 67 0.78 4.04 6.30
CA ASN A 67 1.22 4.38 7.66
C ASN A 67 0.06 4.89 8.51
N MET A 68 -0.79 5.75 7.96
CA MET A 68 -2.00 6.23 8.64
C MET A 68 -2.95 5.09 8.99
N LYS A 69 -3.23 4.18 8.05
CA LYS A 69 -4.07 3.00 8.31
C LYS A 69 -3.49 2.13 9.43
N ASN A 70 -2.18 1.88 9.40
CA ASN A 70 -1.49 1.09 10.42
C ASN A 70 -1.54 1.77 11.80
N LYS A 71 -1.37 3.10 11.85
CA LYS A 71 -1.48 3.86 13.10
C LYS A 71 -2.90 3.81 13.67
N ILE A 72 -3.91 4.02 12.82
CA ILE A 72 -5.32 3.90 13.22
C ILE A 72 -5.61 2.49 13.74
N LYS A 73 -5.14 1.43 13.05
CA LYS A 73 -5.28 0.04 13.53
C LYS A 73 -4.69 -0.11 14.94
N LYS A 74 -3.45 0.33 15.16
CA LYS A 74 -2.78 0.22 16.47
C LYS A 74 -3.52 0.97 17.58
N GLU A 75 -4.00 2.18 17.32
CA GLU A 75 -4.75 2.96 18.30
C GLU A 75 -6.10 2.31 18.65
N ILE A 76 -6.80 1.75 17.66
CA ILE A 76 -8.03 0.98 17.89
C ILE A 76 -7.72 -0.25 18.76
N GLN A 77 -6.69 -1.02 18.42
CA GLN A 77 -6.30 -2.21 19.19
C GLN A 77 -5.97 -1.85 20.63
N LYS A 78 -5.18 -0.79 20.86
CA LYS A 78 -4.83 -0.30 22.18
C LYS A 78 -6.06 0.03 23.02
N LYS A 79 -7.02 0.78 22.47
CA LYS A 79 -8.26 1.14 23.18
C LYS A 79 -9.12 -0.08 23.52
N ILE A 80 -9.14 -1.10 22.67
CA ILE A 80 -9.84 -2.36 22.95
C ILE A 80 -9.18 -3.08 24.13
N LEU A 81 -7.85 -3.22 24.12
CA LEU A 81 -7.12 -3.87 25.22
C LEU A 81 -7.30 -3.12 26.56
N GLU A 82 -7.30 -1.79 26.52
CA GLU A 82 -7.55 -0.96 27.71
C GLU A 82 -8.99 -1.11 28.25
N SER A 83 -9.96 -1.39 27.38
CA SER A 83 -11.38 -1.49 27.74
C SER A 83 -11.80 -2.89 28.18
N TYR A 84 -11.03 -3.93 27.84
CA TYR A 84 -11.38 -5.33 28.06
C TYR A 84 -10.22 -6.09 28.70
N SER A 85 -10.23 -6.17 30.04
CA SER A 85 -9.17 -6.74 30.89
C SER A 85 -8.97 -8.27 30.78
N GLY A 86 -9.52 -8.91 29.74
CA GLY A 86 -9.40 -10.36 29.49
C GLY A 86 -8.98 -10.71 28.07
N LEU A 87 -8.77 -9.72 27.20
CA LEU A 87 -8.28 -9.95 25.85
C LEU A 87 -6.77 -9.73 25.81
N ASN A 88 -6.03 -10.64 25.16
CA ASN A 88 -4.63 -10.42 24.85
C ASN A 88 -4.48 -9.81 23.43
N ASN A 89 -3.23 -9.48 23.05
CA ASN A 89 -2.95 -8.89 21.73
C ASN A 89 -3.41 -9.78 20.56
N GLU A 90 -3.29 -11.10 20.67
CA GLU A 90 -3.69 -12.05 19.63
C GLU A 90 -5.21 -12.08 19.47
N ASP A 91 -5.97 -12.05 20.57
CA ASP A 91 -7.43 -12.02 20.56
C ASP A 91 -7.95 -10.75 19.86
N VAL A 92 -7.33 -9.61 20.16
CA VAL A 92 -7.70 -8.32 19.55
C VAL A 92 -7.29 -8.25 18.08
N GLU A 93 -6.13 -8.81 17.71
CA GLU A 93 -5.74 -8.89 16.30
C GLU A 93 -6.67 -9.79 15.50
N LYS A 94 -7.05 -10.94 16.05
CA LYS A 94 -8.01 -11.86 15.43
C LYS A 94 -9.36 -11.17 15.22
N LEU A 95 -9.94 -10.57 16.26
CA LEU A 95 -11.21 -9.84 16.18
C LEU A 95 -11.15 -8.67 15.19
N PHE A 96 -10.05 -7.91 15.19
CA PHE A 96 -9.88 -6.81 14.24
C PHE A 96 -9.85 -7.32 12.80
N ASN A 97 -9.09 -8.39 12.53
CA ASN A 97 -8.99 -8.97 11.20
C ASN A 97 -10.34 -9.55 10.74
N GLU A 98 -11.06 -10.24 11.62
CA GLU A 98 -12.41 -10.76 11.33
C GLU A 98 -13.40 -9.64 10.99
N MET A 99 -13.44 -8.56 11.79
CA MET A 99 -14.30 -7.41 11.50
C MET A 99 -13.89 -6.69 10.21
N TYR A 100 -12.60 -6.53 9.97
CA TYR A 100 -12.09 -5.87 8.77
C TYR A 100 -12.44 -6.67 7.52
N VAL A 101 -12.21 -7.98 7.52
CA VAL A 101 -12.56 -8.87 6.40
C VAL A 101 -14.06 -8.83 6.13
N LYS A 102 -14.89 -9.00 7.17
CA LYS A 102 -16.35 -8.92 7.05
C LYS A 102 -16.79 -7.58 6.47
N ARG A 103 -16.20 -6.48 6.92
CA ARG A 103 -16.54 -5.14 6.40
C ARG A 103 -16.14 -4.97 4.94
N ILE A 104 -14.99 -5.51 4.53
CA ILE A 104 -14.57 -5.50 3.13
C ILE A 104 -15.54 -6.32 2.27
N GLU A 105 -16.01 -7.48 2.74
CA GLU A 105 -17.02 -8.30 2.05
C GLU A 105 -18.36 -7.56 1.89
N GLU A 106 -18.88 -6.95 2.96
CA GLU A 106 -20.08 -6.11 2.90
C GLU A 106 -19.94 -4.96 1.89
N LEU A 107 -18.77 -4.32 1.86
CA LEU A 107 -18.49 -3.25 0.90
C LEU A 107 -18.39 -3.78 -0.53
N LYS A 108 -17.83 -4.98 -0.73
CA LYS A 108 -17.78 -5.63 -2.05
C LYS A 108 -19.18 -5.92 -2.58
N GLU A 109 -20.06 -6.48 -1.75
CA GLU A 109 -21.46 -6.74 -2.10
C GLU A 109 -22.21 -5.44 -2.39
N LYS A 110 -22.08 -4.45 -1.50
CA LYS A 110 -22.77 -3.16 -1.60
C LYS A 110 -22.39 -2.39 -2.85
N TYR A 111 -21.09 -2.31 -3.16
CA TYR A 111 -20.59 -1.54 -4.28
C TYR A 111 -20.35 -2.36 -5.56
N LYS A 112 -20.73 -3.66 -5.56
CA LYS A 112 -20.54 -4.61 -6.68
C LYS A 112 -19.13 -4.54 -7.28
N VAL A 113 -18.11 -4.38 -6.44
CA VAL A 113 -16.75 -4.13 -6.89
C VAL A 113 -16.18 -5.44 -7.48
N LYS A 114 -16.17 -5.54 -8.82
CA LYS A 114 -15.43 -6.59 -9.53
C LYS A 114 -13.95 -6.23 -9.55
N TYR A 115 -13.14 -6.89 -8.73
CA TYR A 115 -11.70 -6.90 -8.97
C TYR A 115 -11.36 -8.03 -9.94
N TYR A 116 -10.68 -7.69 -11.04
CA TYR A 116 -9.82 -8.63 -11.75
C TYR A 116 -8.52 -8.73 -10.94
N ILE A 117 -8.46 -9.67 -9.99
CA ILE A 117 -7.18 -10.20 -9.56
C ILE A 117 -6.95 -11.37 -10.50
N ASP A 118 -6.06 -11.18 -11.48
CA ASP A 118 -5.48 -12.29 -12.22
C ASP A 118 -4.72 -13.12 -11.18
N GLN A 119 -5.35 -14.20 -10.72
CA GLN A 119 -4.65 -15.23 -9.98
C GLN A 119 -3.77 -15.92 -11.02
N GLY A 120 -2.58 -15.34 -11.23
CA GLY A 120 -1.52 -15.96 -12.00
C GLY A 120 -1.41 -17.42 -11.57
N THR A 121 -1.84 -18.29 -12.47
CA THR A 121 -1.75 -19.73 -12.36
C THR A 121 -0.30 -20.08 -12.07
N VAL A 122 0.01 -20.46 -10.82
CA VAL A 122 1.17 -21.31 -10.55
C VAL A 122 0.73 -22.71 -10.96
N GLN A 123 0.99 -23.04 -12.23
CA GLN A 123 1.00 -24.43 -12.67
C GLN A 123 2.28 -25.07 -12.12
N ASN A 124 2.10 -26.13 -11.33
CA ASN A 124 3.12 -27.18 -11.20
C ASN A 124 3.07 -28.08 -12.44
#